data_AF-A0A841J3S5-F1
#
_entry.id   AF-A0A841J3S5-F1
#
_cell.length_a   1.000
_cell.length_b   1.000
_cell.length_c   1.000
_cell.angle_alpha   90.00
_cell.angle_beta   90.00
_cell.angle_gamma   90.00
#
_symmetry.space_group_name_H-M   'P 1'
#
loop_
_entity.id
_entity.type
_entity.pdbx_description
1 polymer ?
#
loop_
_entity_poly.entity_id
_entity_poly.type
_entity_poly.pdbx_seq_one_letter_code
_entity_poly.pdbx_strand_id
1 'polypeptide(L)'
;MAQNDPILDPLFVESFNSELEKLDSSARIAITALSSSTDVFELLDDEGQFITLLPMSATPEVTAAAYRLYGQGLNRGLRAGEELAFSKLRHLIGAAADER
;
A
#
# COMPACT_ATOMS: atom_id res chain seq x y z
N MET A 1 34.30 3.93 -17.09
CA MET A 1 33.15 4.72 -16.61
C MET A 1 32.38 3.81 -15.68
N ALA A 2 32.50 4.01 -14.36
CA ALA A 2 31.72 3.24 -13.40
C ALA A 2 30.28 3.74 -13.49
N GLN A 3 29.42 2.89 -14.03
CA GLN A 3 27.98 3.09 -13.97
C GLN A 3 27.63 3.01 -12.48
N ASN A 4 27.30 4.16 -11.87
CA ASN A 4 26.73 4.20 -10.54
C ASN A 4 25.38 3.50 -10.63
N ASP A 5 25.36 2.18 -10.46
CA ASP A 5 24.14 1.51 -10.03
C ASP A 5 23.73 2.20 -8.73
N PRO A 6 22.54 2.82 -8.66
CA PRO A 6 22.00 3.22 -7.38
C PRO A 6 21.67 1.92 -6.67
N ILE A 7 22.65 1.30 -6.02
CA ILE A 7 22.34 0.34 -4.96
C ILE A 7 21.44 1.14 -4.02
N LEU A 8 20.23 0.64 -3.78
CA LEU A 8 19.35 1.15 -2.74
C LEU A 8 20.12 1.04 -1.43
N ASP A 9 20.88 2.08 -1.09
CA ASP A 9 21.60 2.19 0.15
C ASP A 9 20.60 2.67 1.22
N PRO A 10 20.66 2.21 2.47
CA PRO A 10 19.90 2.74 3.60
C PRO A 10 19.62 4.25 3.58
N LEU A 11 20.58 5.07 3.15
CA LEU A 11 20.43 6.53 3.04
C LEU A 11 19.37 6.96 2.00
N PHE A 12 19.25 6.26 0.88
CA PHE A 12 18.19 6.51 -0.10
C PHE A 12 16.82 6.26 0.51
N VAL A 13 16.67 5.12 1.18
CA VAL A 13 15.41 4.74 1.84
C VAL A 13 15.02 5.75 2.91
N GLU A 14 15.96 6.17 3.74
CA GLU A 14 15.73 7.18 4.77
C GLU A 14 15.31 8.52 4.16
N SER A 15 16.05 9.02 3.16
CA SER A 15 15.72 10.27 2.48
C SER A 15 14.34 10.21 1.82
N PHE A 16 14.03 9.12 1.12
CA PHE A 16 12.77 8.96 0.42
C PHE A 16 11.59 8.91 1.40
N ASN A 17 11.74 8.18 2.49
CA ASN A 17 10.74 8.10 3.55
C ASN A 17 10.52 9.45 4.24
N SER A 18 11.57 10.27 4.41
CA SER A 18 11.42 11.64 4.91
C SER A 18 10.66 12.54 3.93
N GLU A 19 10.89 12.40 2.61
CA GLU A 19 10.10 13.13 1.61
C GLU A 19 8.63 12.70 1.59
N LEU A 20 8.33 11.41 1.79
CA LEU A 20 6.95 10.94 1.92
C LEU A 20 6.25 11.56 3.13
N GLU A 21 6.93 11.68 4.28
CA GLU A 21 6.39 12.36 5.45
C GLU A 21 6.07 13.84 5.17
N LYS A 22 6.94 14.54 4.44
CA LYS A 22 6.70 15.95 4.02
C LYS A 22 5.50 16.09 3.08
N LEU A 23 5.09 15.02 2.42
CA LEU A 23 3.91 14.93 1.55
C LEU A 23 2.65 14.47 2.31
N ASP A 24 2.69 14.44 3.64
CA ASP A 24 1.64 13.92 4.51
C ASP A 24 1.23 12.47 4.17
N SER A 25 2.20 11.66 3.70
CA SER A 25 1.99 10.25 3.37
C SER A 25 2.54 9.37 4.50
N SER A 26 1.71 8.45 5.00
CA SER A 26 2.11 7.44 5.99
C SER A 26 2.80 6.22 5.37
N ALA A 27 2.83 6.12 4.04
CA ALA A 27 3.53 5.06 3.33
C ALA A 27 5.02 5.05 3.63
N ARG A 28 5.62 3.86 3.56
CA ARG A 28 7.07 3.66 3.67
C ARG A 28 7.60 2.89 2.48
N ILE A 29 8.88 3.07 2.19
CA ILE A 29 9.61 2.22 1.26
C ILE A 29 10.64 1.37 1.99
N ALA A 30 10.90 0.18 1.46
CA ALA A 30 11.95 -0.72 1.92
C ALA A 30 12.71 -1.34 0.74
N ILE A 31 13.96 -1.75 0.99
CA ILE A 31 14.79 -2.46 0.01
C ILE A 31 14.25 -3.88 -0.12
N THR A 32 13.99 -4.33 -1.34
CA THR A 32 13.57 -5.71 -1.54
C THR A 32 14.73 -6.69 -1.39
N ALA A 33 14.50 -7.81 -0.71
CA ALA A 33 15.44 -8.93 -0.65
C ALA A 33 15.41 -9.79 -1.93
N LEU A 34 14.46 -9.54 -2.83
CA LEU A 34 14.27 -10.26 -4.09
C LEU A 34 15.28 -9.74 -5.14
N SER A 35 16.55 -10.06 -4.93
CA SER A 35 17.63 -9.84 -5.91
C SER A 35 17.30 -10.55 -7.24
N SER A 36 17.47 -9.94 -8.41
CA SER A 36 18.78 -9.92 -9.08
C SER A 36 18.85 -9.03 -10.34
N SER A 37 17.81 -8.25 -10.69
CA SER A 37 17.87 -7.45 -11.94
C SER A 37 16.88 -6.29 -12.08
N THR A 38 16.18 -5.90 -11.01
CA THR A 38 15.17 -4.85 -11.12
C THR A 38 15.39 -3.78 -10.07
N ASP A 39 15.62 -2.56 -10.55
CA ASP A 39 15.66 -1.34 -9.78
C ASP A 39 14.27 -1.05 -9.20
N VAL A 40 13.86 -1.80 -8.19
CA VAL A 40 12.55 -1.66 -7.53
C VAL A 40 12.71 -1.65 -6.02
N PHE A 41 11.79 -0.95 -5.35
CA PHE A 41 11.64 -0.97 -3.89
C PHE A 41 10.23 -1.40 -3.51
N GLU A 42 10.07 -1.88 -2.29
CA GLU A 42 8.79 -2.27 -1.72
C GLU A 42 8.07 -1.02 -1.22
N LEU A 43 6.80 -0.86 -1.60
CA LEU A 43 5.87 0.07 -0.97
C LEU A 43 5.17 -0.66 0.17
N LEU A 44 5.29 -0.11 1.36
CA LEU A 44 4.69 -0.61 2.58
C LEU A 44 3.60 0.37 3.08
N ASP A 45 2.56 -0.17 3.71
CA ASP A 45 1.63 0.65 4.47
C ASP A 45 2.22 1.11 5.81
N ASP A 46 1.41 1.81 6.59
CA ASP A 46 1.74 2.37 7.90
C ASP A 46 1.98 1.29 8.98
N GLU A 47 1.51 0.06 8.76
CA GLU A 47 1.79 -1.09 9.61
C GLU A 47 3.05 -1.86 9.16
N GLY A 48 3.69 -1.41 8.07
CA GLY A 48 4.85 -2.07 7.46
C GLY A 48 4.47 -3.27 6.59
N GLN A 49 3.19 -3.45 6.24
CA GLN A 49 2.75 -4.52 5.38
C GLN A 49 3.05 -4.17 3.92
N PHE A 50 3.57 -5.15 3.18
CA PHE A 50 3.80 -5.02 1.75
C PHE A 50 2.49 -4.75 0.98
N ILE A 51 2.51 -3.70 0.14
CA ILE A 51 1.44 -3.39 -0.81
C ILE A 51 1.84 -3.83 -2.22
N THR A 52 2.96 -3.34 -2.73
CA THR A 52 3.43 -3.57 -4.11
C THR A 52 4.91 -3.21 -4.27
N LEU A 53 5.50 -3.61 -5.39
CA LEU A 53 6.80 -3.09 -5.84
C LEU A 53 6.61 -1.82 -6.68
N LEU A 54 7.53 -0.87 -6.55
CA LEU A 54 7.63 0.34 -7.38
C LEU A 54 9.03 0.44 -8.01
N PRO A 55 9.16 0.96 -9.24
CA PRO A 55 10.46 1.19 -9.85
C PRO A 55 11.22 2.30 -9.12
N MET A 56 12.55 2.25 -9.09
CA MET A 56 13.40 3.30 -8.50
C MET A 56 13.25 4.65 -9.17
N SER A 57 12.80 4.67 -10.42
CA SER A 57 12.44 5.92 -11.11
C SER A 57 11.19 6.58 -10.53
N ALA A 58 10.43 5.91 -9.65
CA ALA A 58 9.27 6.50 -8.98
C ALA A 58 9.72 7.55 -7.98
N THR A 59 9.15 8.74 -8.07
CA THR A 59 9.40 9.84 -7.13
C THR A 59 8.51 9.72 -5.88
N PRO A 60 8.87 10.37 -4.76
CA PRO A 60 8.02 10.39 -3.56
C PRO A 60 6.58 10.82 -3.85
N GLU A 61 6.35 11.78 -4.75
CA GLU A 61 5.02 12.24 -5.13
C GLU A 61 4.20 11.16 -5.84
N VAL A 62 4.83 10.42 -6.76
CA VAL A 62 4.19 9.31 -7.47
C VAL A 62 3.87 8.18 -6.50
N THR A 63 4.80 7.86 -5.59
CA THR A 63 4.62 6.86 -4.55
C THR A 63 3.48 7.23 -3.59
N ALA A 64 3.43 8.47 -3.11
CA ALA A 64 2.34 8.98 -2.27
C ALA A 64 0.99 8.96 -3.00
N ALA A 65 0.97 9.30 -4.30
CA ALA A 65 -0.24 9.20 -5.12
C ALA A 65 -0.72 7.74 -5.27
N ALA A 66 0.20 6.80 -5.53
CA ALA A 66 -0.10 5.38 -5.62
C ALA A 66 -0.67 4.84 -4.30
N TYR A 67 -0.08 5.23 -3.16
CA TYR A 67 -0.57 4.83 -1.83
C TYR A 67 -1.97 5.41 -1.55
N ARG A 68 -2.24 6.66 -1.90
CA ARG A 68 -3.59 7.25 -1.78
C ARG A 68 -4.61 6.51 -2.64
N LEU A 69 -4.25 6.10 -3.85
CA LEU A 69 -5.12 5.30 -4.72
C LEU A 69 -5.39 3.91 -4.13
N TYR A 70 -4.37 3.26 -3.56
CA TYR A 70 -4.54 2.02 -2.81
C TYR A 70 -5.53 2.18 -1.66
N GLY A 71 -5.34 3.20 -0.80
CA GLY A 71 -6.26 3.47 0.30
C GLY A 71 -7.69 3.77 -0.16
N GLN A 72 -7.87 4.48 -1.28
CA GLN A 72 -9.20 4.69 -1.88
C GLN A 72 -9.84 3.38 -2.35
N GLY A 73 -9.06 2.48 -2.96
CA GLY A 73 -9.50 1.16 -3.38
C GLY A 73 -9.90 0.28 -2.19
N LEU A 74 -9.04 0.23 -1.15
CA LEU A 74 -9.29 -0.51 0.08
C LEU A 74 -10.56 -0.05 0.77
N ASN A 75 -10.74 1.27 0.94
CA ASN A 75 -11.96 1.83 1.54
C ASN A 75 -13.23 1.50 0.76
N ARG A 76 -13.16 1.48 -0.58
CA ARG A 76 -14.31 1.05 -1.40
C ARG A 76 -14.61 -0.44 -1.21
N GLY A 77 -13.57 -1.27 -1.15
CA GLY A 77 -13.70 -2.71 -0.89
C GLY A 77 -14.28 -3.02 0.49
N LEU A 78 -13.78 -2.34 1.54
CA LEU A 78 -14.28 -2.48 2.90
C LEU A 78 -15.77 -2.11 3.00
N ARG A 79 -16.17 -0.96 2.43
CA ARG A 79 -17.58 -0.55 2.39
C ARG A 79 -18.47 -1.56 1.68
N ALA A 80 -18.03 -2.09 0.53
CA ALA A 80 -18.77 -3.13 -0.18
C ALA A 80 -18.89 -4.43 0.65
N GLY A 81 -17.83 -4.79 1.37
CA GLY A 81 -17.82 -5.93 2.29
C GLY A 81 -18.76 -5.75 3.49
N GLU A 82 -18.75 -4.57 4.10
CA GLU A 82 -19.65 -4.19 5.20
C GLU A 82 -21.11 -4.22 4.77
N GLU A 83 -21.44 -3.65 3.61
CA GLU A 83 -22.80 -3.70 3.05
C GLU A 83 -23.27 -5.15 2.84
N LEU A 84 -22.40 -6.01 2.29
CA LEU A 84 -22.72 -7.42 2.09
C LEU A 84 -22.89 -8.17 3.42
N ALA A 85 -22.04 -7.90 4.41
CA ALA A 85 -22.14 -8.48 5.75
C ALA A 85 -23.45 -8.04 6.43
N PHE A 86 -23.80 -6.76 6.34
CA PHE A 86 -25.04 -6.22 6.91
C PHE A 86 -26.28 -6.78 6.21
N SER A 87 -26.23 -6.97 4.89
CA SER A 87 -27.31 -7.63 4.13
C SER A 87 -27.50 -9.08 4.58
N LYS A 88 -26.41 -9.85 4.75
CA LYS A 88 -26.47 -11.22 5.27
C LYS A 88 -27.06 -11.28 6.69
N LEU A 89 -26.62 -10.39 7.58
CA LEU A 89 -27.16 -10.31 8.94
C LEU A 89 -28.67 -10.05 8.93
N ARG A 90 -29.14 -9.10 8.12
CA ARG A 90 -30.58 -8.82 7.99
C ARG A 90 -31.35 -10.02 7.45
N HIS A 91 -30.80 -10.72 6.45
CA HIS A 91 -31.42 -11.93 5.92
C HIS A 91 -31.56 -13.02 6.99
N LEU A 92 -30.50 -13.28 7.77
CA LEU A 92 -30.54 -14.27 8.85
C LEU A 92 -31.55 -13.92 9.93
N ILE A 93 -31.64 -12.64 10.33
CA ILE A 93 -32.64 -12.15 11.29
C ILE A 93 -34.06 -12.31 10.71
N GLY A 94 -34.26 -11.94 9.45
CA GLY A 94 -35.56 -12.05 8.78
C GLY A 94 -36.02 -13.50 8.64
N ALA A 95 -35.13 -14.41 8.23
CA ALA A 95 -35.43 -15.83 8.14
C ALA A 95 -35.81 -16.43 9.51
N ALA A 96 -35.11 -16.04 10.58
CA ALA A 96 -35.42 -16.49 11.94
C ALA A 96 -36.75 -15.93 12.49
N ALA A 97 -37.25 -14.83 11.94
CA ALA A 97 -38.54 -14.25 12.34
C ALA A 97 -39.73 -14.93 11.65
N ASP A 98 -39.52 -15.55 10.48
CA ASP A 98 -40.53 -16.25 9.68
C ASP A 98 -40.76 -17.71 10.13
N GLU A 99 -39.86 -18.26 10.94
CA GLU A 99 -39.97 -19.61 11.53
C GLU A 99 -40.75 -19.65 12.87
N ARG A 100 -41.46 -18.57 13.22
CA ARG A 100 -42.32 -18.47 14.43
C ARG A 100 -43.80 -18.42 14.09
#